data_AF-Q8WPX8-F1
#
_entry.id   AF-Q8WPX8-F1
#
_cell.length_a   1.000
_cell.length_b   1.000
_cell.length_c   1.000
_cell.angle_alpha   90.00
_cell.angle_beta   90.00
_cell.angle_gamma   90.00
#
_symmetry.space_group_name_H-M   'P 1'
#
loop_
_entity.id
_entity.type
_entity.pdbx_description
1 polymer ?
#
loop_
_entity_poly.entity_id
_entity_poly.type
_entity_poly.pdbx_seq_one_letter_code
_entity_poly.pdbx_strand_id
1 'polypeptide(L)'
;ACAPFRRLHLCDRNLEEIYPDKITNTNNLLVDVLLAAKYEGESIRNEYDQKKDDYKLGLCTALARSFADIGDIIRGKDLYRRDSRTDKLEENLKVIFGNI
;
A
#
# COMPACT_ATOMS: atom_id res chain seq x y z
N ALA A 1 -9.96 -2.67 15.83
CA ALA A 1 -9.81 -3.50 14.63
C ALA A 1 -8.53 -4.32 14.73
N CYS A 2 -8.46 -5.50 14.12
CA CYS A 2 -7.25 -6.31 14.09
C CYS A 2 -6.71 -6.34 12.66
N ALA A 3 -5.49 -5.86 12.45
CA ALA A 3 -4.85 -5.89 11.14
C ALA A 3 -4.25 -7.29 10.87
N PRO A 4 -4.51 -7.90 9.69
CA PRO A 4 -3.91 -9.16 9.32
C PRO A 4 -2.40 -9.00 9.10
N PHE A 5 -1.61 -10.07 9.30
CA PHE A 5 -0.15 -10.05 9.12
C PHE A 5 0.30 -9.47 7.77
N ARG A 6 -0.44 -9.75 6.69
CA ARG A 6 -0.21 -9.14 5.37
C ARG A 6 -0.25 -7.61 5.41
N ARG A 7 -1.25 -7.01 6.06
CA ARG A 7 -1.38 -5.54 6.20
C ARG A 7 -0.25 -4.96 7.05
N LEU A 8 0.22 -5.68 8.07
CA LEU A 8 1.30 -5.23 8.96
C LEU A 8 2.63 -5.06 8.23
N HIS A 9 2.84 -5.83 7.15
CA HIS A 9 4.06 -5.85 6.35
C HIS A 9 3.80 -5.45 4.89
N LEU A 10 2.80 -4.58 4.68
CA LEU A 10 2.46 -4.06 3.36
C LEU A 10 3.68 -3.33 2.77
N CYS A 11 3.91 -3.49 1.47
CA CYS A 11 5.02 -2.82 0.78
C CYS A 11 4.67 -1.36 0.41
N ASP A 12 4.52 -0.49 1.40
CA ASP A 12 4.12 0.93 1.24
C ASP A 12 5.22 1.95 1.59
N ARG A 13 6.44 1.49 1.87
CA ARG A 13 7.56 2.35 2.30
C ARG A 13 7.87 3.51 1.34
N ASN A 14 7.70 3.33 0.03
CA ASN A 14 7.92 4.42 -0.93
C ASN A 14 6.87 5.54 -0.77
N LEU A 15 5.66 5.20 -0.31
CA LEU A 15 4.63 6.18 0.03
C LEU A 15 4.97 6.88 1.36
N GLU A 16 5.48 6.15 2.36
CA GLU A 16 5.89 6.74 3.65
C GLU A 16 7.01 7.79 3.52
N GLU A 17 7.90 7.61 2.54
CA GLU A 17 9.05 8.48 2.27
C GLU A 17 8.78 9.51 1.16
N ILE A 18 7.51 9.67 0.74
CA ILE A 18 7.15 10.66 -0.27
C ILE A 18 7.35 12.08 0.28
N TYR A 19 7.81 12.97 -0.58
CA TYR A 19 7.95 14.40 -0.30
C TYR A 19 6.75 15.14 -0.91
N PRO A 20 5.78 15.62 -0.11
CA PRO A 20 4.56 16.23 -0.61
C PRO A 20 4.80 17.41 -1.58
N ASP A 21 5.88 18.16 -1.36
CA ASP A 21 6.31 19.28 -2.19
C ASP A 21 6.71 18.88 -3.63
N LYS A 22 7.09 17.63 -3.85
CA LYS A 22 7.47 17.11 -5.18
C LYS A 22 6.28 16.58 -5.98
N ILE A 23 5.12 16.42 -5.34
CA ILE A 23 3.91 15.90 -5.99
C ILE A 23 3.02 17.07 -6.38
N THR A 24 3.19 17.53 -7.63
CA THR A 24 2.49 18.70 -8.16
C THR A 24 1.31 18.35 -9.08
N ASN A 25 1.14 17.06 -9.40
CA ASN A 25 0.04 16.58 -10.23
C ASN A 25 -0.29 15.11 -9.89
N THR A 26 -1.45 14.65 -10.33
CA THR A 26 -1.95 13.29 -10.08
C THR A 26 -1.05 12.20 -10.67
N ASN A 27 -0.33 12.46 -11.76
CA ASN A 27 0.54 11.46 -12.38
C ASN A 27 1.77 11.16 -11.51
N ASN A 28 2.31 12.15 -10.80
CA ASN A 28 3.43 11.93 -9.87
C ASN A 28 3.00 10.96 -8.76
N LEU A 29 1.85 11.22 -8.13
CA LEU A 29 1.31 10.33 -7.09
C LEU A 29 1.00 8.94 -7.65
N LEU A 30 0.44 8.86 -8.86
CA LEU A 30 0.08 7.59 -9.49
C LEU A 30 1.30 6.68 -9.69
N VAL A 31 2.46 7.24 -10.05
CA VAL A 31 3.70 6.44 -10.21
C VAL A 31 4.10 5.79 -8.88
N ASP A 32 4.06 6.53 -7.78
CA ASP A 32 4.39 5.98 -6.46
C ASP A 32 3.38 4.92 -6.00
N VAL A 33 2.09 5.12 -6.26
CA VAL A 33 1.04 4.14 -5.94
C VAL A 33 1.22 2.86 -6.76
N LEU A 34 1.51 2.98 -8.06
CA LEU A 34 1.77 1.83 -8.93
C LEU A 34 3.04 1.09 -8.52
N LEU A 35 4.07 1.81 -8.08
CA LEU A 35 5.32 1.21 -7.58
C LEU A 35 5.08 0.39 -6.32
N ALA A 36 4.31 0.93 -5.36
CA ALA A 36 3.90 0.20 -4.15
C ALA A 36 3.11 -1.06 -4.51
N ALA A 37 2.10 -0.94 -5.39
CA ALA A 37 1.28 -2.06 -5.83
C ALA A 37 2.10 -3.14 -6.55
N LYS A 38 3.08 -2.76 -7.37
CA LYS A 38 4.00 -3.70 -8.03
C LYS A 38 4.80 -4.50 -7.01
N TYR A 39 5.46 -3.83 -6.07
CA TYR A 39 6.29 -4.51 -5.08
C TYR A 39 5.47 -5.40 -4.13
N GLU A 40 4.29 -4.94 -3.71
CA GLU A 40 3.36 -5.75 -2.93
C GLU A 40 2.92 -7.02 -3.68
N GLY A 41 2.59 -6.88 -4.97
CA GLY A 41 2.22 -8.00 -5.82
C GLY A 41 3.36 -9.01 -6.01
N GLU A 42 4.59 -8.53 -6.24
CA GLU A 42 5.79 -9.37 -6.33
C GLU A 42 6.09 -10.09 -5.01
N SER A 43 5.97 -9.40 -3.88
CA SER A 43 6.17 -9.96 -2.54
C SER A 43 5.21 -11.12 -2.27
N ILE A 44 3.90 -10.89 -2.51
CA ILE A 44 2.87 -11.93 -2.33
C ILE A 44 3.12 -13.11 -3.27
N ARG A 45 3.39 -12.85 -4.56
CA ARG A 45 3.68 -13.92 -5.52
C ARG A 45 4.84 -14.79 -5.03
N ASN A 46 5.95 -14.17 -4.61
CA ASN A 46 7.13 -14.89 -4.16
C ASN A 46 6.85 -15.72 -2.89
N GLU A 47 6.03 -15.23 -1.95
CA GLU A 47 5.63 -15.97 -0.76
C GLU A 47 4.80 -17.22 -1.13
N TYR A 48 3.92 -17.11 -2.11
CA TYR A 48 3.10 -18.23 -2.59
C TYR A 48 3.91 -19.24 -3.43
N ASP A 49 4.87 -18.79 -4.24
CA ASP A 49 5.77 -19.66 -5.00
C ASP A 49 6.60 -20.58 -4.08
N GLN A 50 6.96 -20.08 -2.89
CA GLN A 50 7.70 -20.86 -1.88
C GLN A 50 6.85 -21.96 -1.22
N LYS A 51 5.51 -21.87 -1.28
CA LYS A 51 4.60 -22.74 -0.52
C LYS A 51 4.13 -24.01 -1.26
N LYS A 52 4.45 -24.19 -2.56
CA LYS A 52 4.34 -25.44 -3.37
C LYS A 52 3.01 -26.23 -3.49
N ASP A 53 1.93 -25.86 -2.81
CA ASP A 53 0.60 -26.51 -2.92
C ASP A 53 -0.41 -25.77 -3.83
N ASP A 54 -1.64 -26.26 -3.95
CA ASP A 54 -2.64 -25.86 -4.96
C ASP A 54 -3.19 -24.42 -4.73
N TYR A 55 -2.43 -23.41 -5.15
CA TYR A 55 -2.48 -22.04 -4.61
C TYR A 55 -3.15 -20.95 -5.46
N LYS A 56 -3.57 -21.22 -6.71
CA LYS A 56 -4.01 -20.15 -7.63
C LYS A 56 -5.18 -19.32 -7.10
N LEU A 57 -6.13 -19.93 -6.38
CA LEU A 57 -7.29 -19.20 -5.82
C LEU A 57 -6.91 -18.32 -4.62
N GLY A 58 -6.00 -18.80 -3.77
CA GLY A 58 -5.51 -18.07 -2.60
C GLY A 58 -4.67 -16.85 -2.98
N LEU A 59 -3.84 -16.98 -4.01
CA LEU A 59 -3.01 -15.89 -4.53
C LEU A 59 -3.86 -14.68 -4.97
N CYS A 60 -4.85 -14.92 -5.84
CA CYS A 60 -5.74 -13.84 -6.31
C CYS A 60 -6.50 -13.19 -5.15
N THR A 61 -6.90 -13.98 -4.15
CA THR A 61 -7.57 -13.46 -2.94
C THR A 61 -6.63 -12.58 -2.12
N ALA A 62 -5.37 -12.97 -1.95
CA ALA A 62 -4.37 -12.18 -1.24
C ALA A 62 -4.08 -10.86 -1.99
N LEU A 63 -3.90 -10.93 -3.31
CA LEU A 63 -3.71 -9.75 -4.17
C LEU A 63 -4.90 -8.79 -4.09
N ALA A 64 -6.14 -9.29 -4.17
CA ALA A 64 -7.34 -8.47 -4.06
C ALA A 64 -7.44 -7.77 -2.69
N ARG A 65 -7.06 -8.46 -1.61
CA ARG A 65 -7.01 -7.88 -0.26
C ARG A 65 -5.90 -6.84 -0.12
N SER A 66 -4.74 -7.01 -0.76
CA SER A 66 -3.70 -5.97 -0.76
C SER A 66 -4.08 -4.76 -1.59
N PHE A 67 -4.74 -4.97 -2.72
CA PHE A 67 -5.29 -3.87 -3.51
C PHE A 67 -6.31 -3.04 -2.70
N ALA A 68 -7.19 -3.70 -1.94
CA ALA A 68 -8.14 -3.02 -1.06
C ALA A 68 -7.43 -2.18 0.02
N ASP A 69 -6.41 -2.75 0.69
CA ASP A 69 -5.63 -2.03 1.71
C ASP A 69 -4.93 -0.79 1.14
N ILE A 70 -4.21 -0.92 0.01
CA ILE A 70 -3.57 0.21 -0.66
C ILE A 70 -4.63 1.27 -1.02
N GLY A 71 -5.78 0.84 -1.54
CA GLY A 71 -6.89 1.74 -1.84
C GLY A 71 -7.44 2.45 -0.60
N ASP A 72 -7.54 1.77 0.54
CA ASP A 72 -7.99 2.38 1.81
C ASP A 72 -6.94 3.36 2.36
N ILE A 73 -5.64 3.09 2.21
CA ILE A 73 -4.55 4.03 2.56
C ILE A 73 -4.69 5.31 1.74
N ILE A 74 -4.77 5.20 0.42
CA ILE A 74 -4.87 6.38 -0.48
C ILE A 74 -6.17 7.17 -0.24
N ARG A 75 -7.27 6.50 0.13
CA ARG A 75 -8.54 7.15 0.48
C ARG A 75 -8.59 7.71 1.91
N GLY A 76 -7.55 7.49 2.73
CA GLY A 76 -7.54 7.89 4.14
C GLY A 76 -8.55 7.12 5.01
N LYS A 77 -8.94 5.92 4.60
CA LYS A 77 -9.90 5.04 5.30
C LYS A 77 -9.25 3.85 6.00
N ASP A 78 -7.95 3.66 5.82
CA ASP A 78 -7.21 2.58 6.45
C ASP A 78 -7.29 2.69 7.98
N LEU A 79 -7.66 1.57 8.62
CA LEU A 79 -7.86 1.49 10.06
C LEU A 79 -6.57 1.15 10.81
N TYR A 80 -5.48 0.87 10.10
CA TYR A 80 -4.21 0.50 10.68
C TYR A 80 -3.40 1.74 11.06
N ARG A 81 -3.49 2.12 12.34
CA ARG A 81 -2.73 3.23 12.94
C ARG A 81 -1.91 2.68 14.09
N ARG A 82 -0.62 2.43 13.85
CA ARG A 82 0.24 1.75 14.84
C ARG A 82 1.52 2.50 15.14
N ASP A 83 1.99 3.36 14.24
CA ASP A 83 3.24 4.08 14.41
C ASP A 83 3.24 5.48 13.78
N SER A 84 4.26 6.26 14.12
CA SER A 84 4.46 7.62 13.60
C SER A 84 4.64 7.67 12.07
N ARG A 85 4.96 6.54 11.42
CA ARG A 85 5.11 6.47 9.97
C ARG A 85 3.75 6.44 9.29
N THR A 86 2.81 5.65 9.83
CA THR A 86 1.42 5.62 9.35
C THR A 86 0.74 6.99 9.48
N ASP A 87 0.96 7.69 10.59
CA ASP A 87 0.41 9.05 10.79
C ASP A 87 1.03 10.06 9.82
N LYS A 88 2.36 10.01 9.62
CA LYS A 88 3.08 10.87 8.67
C LYS A 88 2.61 10.63 7.23
N LEU A 89 2.40 9.37 6.84
CA LEU A 89 1.87 9.03 5.52
C LEU A 89 0.48 9.63 5.31
N GLU A 90 -0.43 9.51 6.28
CA GLU A 90 -1.77 10.10 6.19
C GLU A 90 -1.72 11.63 6.08
N GLU A 91 -0.83 12.29 6.84
CA GLU A 91 -0.63 13.74 6.76
C GLU A 91 -0.06 14.18 5.40
N ASN A 92 0.97 13.48 4.92
CA ASN A 92 1.55 13.70 3.60
C ASN A 92 0.50 13.56 2.49
N LEU A 93 -0.33 12.52 2.54
CA LEU A 93 -1.41 12.32 1.57
C LEU A 93 -2.42 13.47 1.62
N LYS A 94 -2.79 13.98 2.80
CA LYS A 94 -3.67 15.16 2.91
C LYS A 94 -3.07 16.40 2.24
N VAL A 95 -1.77 16.65 2.43
CA VAL A 95 -1.07 17.77 1.79
C VAL A 95 -1.03 17.57 0.27
N ILE A 96 -0.69 16.37 -0.19
CA ILE A 96 -0.64 16.04 -1.62
C ILE A 96 -2.01 16.29 -2.26
N PHE A 97 -3.08 15.69 -1.71
CA PHE A 97 -4.44 15.84 -2.23
C PHE A 97 -5.00 17.26 -2.12
N GLY A 98 -4.45 18.11 -1.23
CA GLY A 98 -4.78 19.54 -1.19
C GLY A 98 -4.08 20.37 -2.28
N ASN A 99 -3.01 19.85 -2.88
CA ASN A 99 -2.20 20.52 -3.90
C ASN A 99 -2.53 20.08 -5.34
N ILE A 100 -3.41 19.09 -5.54
CA ILE A 100 -3.81 18.55 -6.84
C ILE A 100 -5.30 18.75 -7.13
#